data_AF-A0A0W0TX96-F1
#
_entry.id   AF-A0A0W0TX96-F1
#
_cell.length_a   1.000
_cell.length_b   1.000
_cell.length_c   1.000
_cell.angle_alpha   90.00
_cell.angle_beta   90.00
_cell.angle_gamma   90.00
#
_symmetry.space_group_name_H-M   'P 1'
#
loop_
_entity.id
_entity.type
_entity.pdbx_description
1 polymer ?
#
loop_
_entity_poly.entity_id
_entity_poly.type
_entity_poly.pdbx_seq_one_letter_code
_entity_poly.pdbx_strand_id
1 'polypeptide(L)'
;MKPFLTGISCFFLGLKALNQQGLRRFVVLPLLFNFLLYGSIAYLSYHYLFAFTDYYIKQLPHWLSFLSSVFTLLFFLLFVLLFLSTFSVVANVFAAPFNGLLSERAQNLLYGIAVPERPFGTMVVQSIKRQGQFIYYYLPRFIGLCLLFLIPPLHPFLPFLWFIFNAWMLSMQYQDFAMDNNLVDFSTMRKEIKRSKRFSMGFGFIISLLSFIPFLNILIMPAAVIGGTLMWYKRQQNK
;
A
#
# COMPACT_ATOMS: atom_id res chain seq x y z
N MET A 1 3.34 24.22 15.81
CA MET A 1 4.19 23.34 14.96
C MET A 1 3.73 23.44 13.51
N LYS A 2 4.63 23.47 12.52
CA LYS A 2 4.23 23.50 11.10
C LYS A 2 3.40 22.22 10.79
N PRO A 3 2.26 22.31 10.08
CA PRO A 3 1.34 21.18 9.88
C PRO A 3 2.02 19.94 9.30
N PHE A 4 3.03 20.13 8.46
CA PHE A 4 3.87 19.05 7.92
C PHE A 4 4.59 18.23 9.00
N LEU A 5 5.23 18.90 9.97
CA LEU A 5 5.95 18.23 11.06
C LEU A 5 4.97 17.46 11.96
N THR A 6 3.79 18.01 12.21
CA THR A 6 2.75 17.30 12.96
C THR A 6 2.34 16.01 12.26
N GLY A 7 2.29 16.00 10.93
CA GLY A 7 2.00 14.79 10.13
C GLY A 7 3.06 13.73 10.30
N ILE A 8 4.34 14.13 10.25
CA ILE A 8 5.48 13.24 10.53
C ILE A 8 5.38 12.67 11.95
N SER A 9 5.11 13.52 12.95
CA SER A 9 5.00 13.08 14.34
C SER A 9 3.88 12.05 14.53
N CYS A 10 2.76 12.15 13.79
CA CYS A 10 1.68 11.16 13.89
C CYS A 10 2.11 9.75 13.45
N PHE A 11 3.01 9.63 12.46
CA PHE A 11 3.58 8.33 12.11
C PHE A 11 4.37 7.73 13.27
N PHE A 12 5.27 8.51 13.89
CA PHE A 12 6.07 8.02 15.02
C PHE A 12 5.22 7.72 16.26
N LEU A 13 4.14 8.46 16.49
CA LEU A 13 3.16 8.14 17.52
C LEU A 13 2.45 6.80 17.21
N GLY A 14 2.10 6.55 15.96
CA GLY A 14 1.57 5.26 15.52
C GLY A 14 2.56 4.11 15.71
N LEU A 15 3.84 4.34 15.37
CA LEU A 15 4.93 3.38 15.61
C LEU A 15 5.09 3.06 17.10
N LYS A 16 5.06 4.08 17.97
CA LYS A 16 5.12 3.89 19.43
C LYS A 16 3.90 3.11 19.95
N ALA A 17 2.72 3.35 19.38
CA ALA A 17 1.49 2.70 19.77
C ALA A 17 1.43 1.21 19.39
N LEU A 18 2.26 0.72 18.45
CA LEU A 18 2.35 -0.71 18.13
C LEU A 18 2.65 -1.59 19.35
N ASN A 19 3.40 -1.05 20.31
CA ASN A 19 3.78 -1.79 21.51
C ASN A 19 2.64 -1.93 22.54
N GLN A 20 1.52 -1.22 22.37
CA GLN A 20 0.38 -1.32 23.28
C GLN A 20 -0.26 -2.71 23.25
N GLN A 21 -0.61 -3.20 24.44
CA GLN A 21 -1.27 -4.49 24.61
C GLN A 21 -2.67 -4.43 23.97
N GLY A 22 -2.98 -5.40 23.11
CA GLY A 22 -4.26 -5.46 22.36
C GLY A 22 -4.14 -5.20 20.86
N LEU A 23 -3.17 -4.38 20.42
CA LEU A 23 -2.93 -4.11 18.99
C LEU A 23 -2.01 -5.14 18.33
N ARG A 24 -1.06 -5.73 19.07
CA ARG A 24 -0.04 -6.65 18.55
C ARG A 24 -0.61 -7.82 17.72
N ARG A 25 -1.72 -8.42 18.15
CA ARG A 25 -2.36 -9.53 17.42
C ARG A 25 -2.84 -9.14 16.02
N PHE A 26 -3.32 -7.90 15.86
CA PHE A 26 -3.79 -7.38 14.57
C PHE A 26 -2.64 -6.99 13.63
N VAL A 27 -1.43 -6.83 14.16
CA VAL A 27 -0.21 -6.63 13.38
C VAL A 27 0.31 -7.95 12.81
N VAL A 28 0.25 -9.03 13.60
CA VAL A 28 0.77 -10.34 13.21
C VAL A 28 -0.11 -11.02 12.15
N LEU A 29 -1.43 -10.83 12.21
CA LEU A 29 -2.39 -11.47 11.28
C LEU A 29 -2.10 -11.18 9.79
N PRO A 30 -1.96 -9.92 9.33
CA PRO A 30 -1.59 -9.62 7.95
C PRO A 30 -0.25 -10.23 7.53
N LEU A 31 0.72 -10.27 8.45
CA LEU A 31 2.06 -10.80 8.18
C LEU A 31 2.03 -12.32 7.95
N LEU A 32 1.32 -13.05 8.81
CA LEU A 32 1.12 -14.49 8.64
C LEU A 32 0.37 -14.80 7.35
N PHE A 33 -0.68 -14.03 7.05
CA PHE A 33 -1.43 -14.19 5.81
C PHE A 33 -0.54 -13.95 4.58
N ASN A 34 0.24 -12.87 4.56
CA ASN A 34 1.19 -12.58 3.49
C ASN A 34 2.25 -13.67 3.36
N PHE A 35 2.78 -14.20 4.46
CA PHE A 35 3.78 -15.27 4.44
C PHE A 35 3.23 -16.55 3.79
N LEU A 36 2.03 -16.97 4.17
CA LEU A 36 1.36 -18.14 3.57
C LEU A 36 1.10 -17.93 2.07
N LEU A 37 0.65 -16.74 1.71
CA LEU A 37 0.44 -16.34 0.32
C LEU A 37 1.75 -16.35 -0.49
N TYR A 38 2.83 -15.75 0.03
CA TYR A 38 4.15 -15.78 -0.62
C TYR A 38 4.63 -17.22 -0.84
N GLY A 39 4.51 -18.10 0.17
CA GLY A 39 4.89 -19.50 0.05
C GLY A 39 4.08 -20.24 -1.01
N SER A 40 2.76 -20.05 -1.02
CA SER A 40 1.85 -20.72 -1.96
C SER A 40 2.15 -20.34 -3.40
N ILE A 41 2.41 -19.06 -3.65
CA ILE A 41 2.55 -18.57 -5.01
C ILE A 41 3.99 -18.75 -5.49
N ALA A 42 5.01 -18.73 -4.62
CA ALA A 42 6.37 -19.16 -4.96
C ALA A 42 6.41 -20.62 -5.41
N TYR A 43 5.64 -21.49 -4.75
CA TYR A 43 5.48 -22.89 -5.17
C TYR A 43 4.84 -23.01 -6.57
N LEU A 44 3.74 -22.30 -6.82
CA LEU A 44 3.10 -22.27 -8.14
C LEU A 44 4.04 -21.71 -9.22
N SER A 45 4.77 -20.65 -8.91
CA SER A 45 5.74 -20.03 -9.81
C SER A 45 6.82 -20.98 -10.26
N TYR A 46 7.42 -21.71 -9.32
CA TYR A 46 8.42 -22.72 -9.65
C TYR A 46 7.86 -23.74 -10.64
N HIS A 47 6.61 -24.16 -10.47
CA HIS A 47 5.98 -25.16 -11.34
C HIS A 47 5.69 -24.63 -12.75
N TYR A 48 5.15 -23.41 -12.89
CA TYR A 48 4.72 -22.88 -14.19
C TYR A 48 5.83 -22.15 -14.97
N LEU A 49 6.80 -21.55 -14.29
CA LEU A 49 7.86 -20.77 -14.93
C LEU A 49 8.71 -21.63 -15.88
N PHE A 50 9.12 -22.82 -15.44
CA PHE A 50 9.97 -23.69 -16.25
C PHE A 50 9.24 -24.18 -17.50
N ALA A 51 7.98 -24.62 -17.36
CA ALA A 51 7.17 -25.07 -18.48
C ALA A 51 6.90 -23.96 -19.51
N PHE A 52 6.59 -22.74 -19.03
CA PHE A 52 6.36 -21.59 -19.91
C PHE A 52 7.64 -21.19 -20.66
N THR A 53 8.76 -21.10 -19.94
CA THR A 53 10.05 -20.72 -20.52
C THR A 53 10.50 -21.73 -21.59
N ASP A 54 10.43 -23.03 -21.27
CA ASP A 54 10.80 -24.11 -22.20
C ASP A 54 9.92 -24.13 -23.46
N TYR A 55 8.62 -23.89 -23.32
CA TYR A 55 7.68 -23.81 -24.45
C TYR A 55 8.07 -22.73 -25.47
N TYR A 56 8.38 -21.51 -25.02
CA TYR A 56 8.77 -20.43 -25.94
C TYR A 56 10.18 -20.58 -26.47
N ILE A 57 11.11 -21.13 -25.68
CA ILE A 57 12.48 -21.41 -26.16
C ILE A 57 12.45 -22.42 -27.31
N LYS A 58 11.61 -23.46 -27.22
CA LYS A 58 11.46 -24.48 -28.28
C LYS A 58 10.91 -23.94 -29.59
N GLN A 59 10.28 -22.76 -29.60
CA GLN A 59 9.80 -22.12 -30.83
C GLN A 59 10.91 -21.35 -31.57
N LEU A 60 12.09 -21.19 -30.97
CA LEU A 60 13.19 -20.49 -31.65
C LEU A 60 13.76 -21.32 -32.80
N PRO A 61 13.92 -20.72 -34.00
CA PRO A 61 14.68 -21.31 -35.08
C PRO A 61 16.12 -21.61 -34.66
N HIS A 62 16.73 -22.64 -35.25
CA HIS A 62 18.07 -23.08 -34.86
C HIS A 62 19.15 -21.98 -34.95
N TRP A 63 19.07 -21.10 -35.95
CA TRP A 63 20.00 -19.98 -36.12
C TRP A 63 19.91 -18.91 -35.02
N LEU A 64 18.79 -18.83 -34.30
CA LEU A 64 18.59 -17.96 -33.13
C LEU A 64 18.87 -18.67 -31.80
N SER A 65 19.34 -19.92 -31.81
CA SER A 65 19.57 -20.71 -30.59
C SER A 65 20.52 -20.01 -29.59
N PHE A 66 21.43 -19.15 -30.07
CA PHE A 66 22.30 -18.33 -29.22
C PHE A 66 21.54 -17.32 -28.34
N LEU A 67 20.31 -16.92 -28.70
CA LEU A 67 19.45 -16.06 -27.87
C LEU A 67 18.76 -16.83 -26.74
N SER A 68 18.77 -18.17 -26.75
CA SER A 68 18.05 -18.97 -25.75
C SER A 68 18.43 -18.60 -24.31
N SER A 69 19.73 -18.41 -24.03
CA SER A 69 20.22 -17.98 -22.72
C SER A 69 19.71 -16.58 -22.34
N VAL A 70 19.67 -15.65 -23.31
CA VAL A 70 19.18 -14.27 -23.10
C VAL A 70 17.68 -14.27 -22.82
N PHE A 71 16.89 -15.02 -23.60
CA PHE A 71 15.45 -15.13 -23.38
C PHE A 71 15.10 -15.87 -22.09
N THR A 72 15.89 -16.88 -21.71
CA THR A 72 15.73 -17.55 -20.41
C THR A 72 15.85 -16.54 -19.26
N LEU A 73 16.92 -15.73 -19.26
CA LEU A 73 17.13 -14.71 -18.24
C LEU A 73 16.04 -13.63 -18.29
N LEU A 74 15.66 -13.19 -19.47
CA LEU A 74 14.62 -12.18 -19.66
C LEU A 74 13.26 -12.67 -19.16
N PHE A 75 12.83 -13.88 -19.53
CA PHE A 75 11.57 -14.46 -19.06
C PHE A 75 11.59 -14.69 -17.56
N PHE A 76 12.71 -15.13 -17.00
CA PHE A 76 12.88 -15.22 -15.55
C PHE A 76 12.65 -13.85 -14.88
N LEU A 77 13.32 -12.79 -15.35
CA LEU A 77 13.18 -11.45 -14.79
C LEU A 77 11.77 -10.88 -14.96
N LEU A 78 11.18 -11.00 -16.15
CA LEU A 78 9.82 -10.53 -16.44
C LEU A 78 8.81 -11.27 -15.58
N PHE A 79 8.95 -12.59 -15.44
CA PHE A 79 8.08 -13.38 -14.62
C PHE A 79 8.20 -12.95 -13.15
N VAL A 80 9.41 -12.84 -12.60
CA VAL A 80 9.63 -12.36 -11.23
C VAL A 80 9.01 -10.98 -11.03
N LEU A 81 9.20 -10.06 -11.97
CA LEU A 81 8.66 -8.70 -11.89
C LEU A 81 7.12 -8.69 -11.93
N LEU A 82 6.51 -9.34 -12.91
CA LEU A 82 5.05 -9.44 -13.03
C LEU A 82 4.46 -10.16 -11.82
N PHE A 83 5.11 -11.22 -11.37
CA PHE A 83 4.73 -11.99 -10.20
C PHE A 83 4.71 -11.14 -8.94
N LEU A 84 5.84 -10.51 -8.59
CA LEU A 84 5.97 -9.70 -7.39
C LEU A 84 5.00 -8.51 -7.43
N SER A 85 4.79 -7.93 -8.62
CA SER A 85 3.88 -6.79 -8.81
C SER A 85 2.42 -7.18 -8.63
N THR A 86 1.93 -8.20 -9.35
CA THR A 86 0.55 -8.67 -9.24
C THR A 86 0.29 -9.21 -7.83
N PHE A 87 1.24 -9.96 -7.27
CA PHE A 87 1.15 -10.44 -5.91
C PHE A 87 1.01 -9.30 -4.90
N SER A 88 1.85 -8.28 -4.99
CA SER A 88 1.79 -7.12 -4.09
C SER A 88 0.41 -6.44 -4.14
N VAL A 89 -0.17 -6.29 -5.33
CA VAL A 89 -1.53 -5.74 -5.47
C VAL A 89 -2.56 -6.63 -4.78
N VAL A 90 -2.54 -7.94 -5.04
CA VAL A 90 -3.48 -8.91 -4.43
C VAL A 90 -3.32 -8.90 -2.91
N ALA A 91 -2.10 -9.06 -2.41
CA ALA A 91 -1.80 -9.05 -0.98
C ALA A 91 -2.32 -7.79 -0.29
N ASN A 92 -2.10 -6.60 -0.87
CA ASN A 92 -2.61 -5.34 -0.31
C ASN A 92 -4.15 -5.27 -0.30
N VAL A 93 -4.82 -5.78 -1.34
CA VAL A 93 -6.29 -5.82 -1.38
C VAL A 93 -6.85 -6.74 -0.30
N PHE A 94 -6.27 -7.93 -0.14
CA PHE A 94 -6.68 -8.89 0.90
C PHE A 94 -6.25 -8.47 2.31
N ALA A 95 -5.21 -7.66 2.46
CA ALA A 95 -4.79 -7.08 3.73
C ALA A 95 -5.73 -5.94 4.20
N ALA A 96 -6.49 -5.33 3.29
CA ALA A 96 -7.31 -4.16 3.60
C ALA A 96 -8.32 -4.37 4.74
N PRO A 97 -9.08 -5.48 4.84
CA PRO A 97 -9.98 -5.72 5.96
C PRO A 97 -9.25 -5.80 7.31
N PHE A 98 -8.07 -6.43 7.33
CA PHE A 98 -7.26 -6.52 8.56
C PHE A 98 -6.72 -5.16 8.99
N ASN A 99 -6.32 -4.31 8.03
CA ASN A 99 -5.92 -2.94 8.30
C ASN A 99 -7.11 -2.08 8.80
N GLY A 100 -8.32 -2.33 8.28
CA GLY A 100 -9.55 -1.76 8.81
C GLY A 100 -9.78 -2.16 10.27
N LEU A 101 -9.65 -3.44 10.61
CA LEU A 101 -9.77 -3.93 11.99
C LEU A 101 -8.71 -3.33 12.92
N LEU A 102 -7.47 -3.22 12.46
CA LEU A 102 -6.38 -2.59 13.22
C LEU A 102 -6.71 -1.12 13.52
N SER A 103 -7.21 -0.37 12.52
CA SER A 103 -7.67 1.01 12.69
C SER A 103 -8.85 1.12 13.67
N GLU A 104 -9.85 0.24 13.56
CA GLU A 104 -11.00 0.20 14.48
C GLU A 104 -10.56 -0.02 15.92
N ARG A 105 -9.64 -0.96 16.13
CA ARG A 105 -9.09 -1.26 17.45
C ARG A 105 -8.24 -0.11 17.98
N ALA A 106 -7.49 0.57 17.12
CA ALA A 106 -6.75 1.76 17.50
C ALA A 106 -7.69 2.91 17.93
N GLN A 107 -8.82 3.11 17.24
CA GLN A 107 -9.83 4.10 17.63
C GLN A 107 -10.42 3.83 19.00
N ASN A 108 -10.82 2.59 19.24
CA ASN A 108 -11.38 2.16 20.52
C ASN A 108 -10.36 2.30 21.66
N LEU A 109 -9.13 1.78 21.48
CA LEU A 109 -8.13 1.73 22.55
C LEU A 109 -7.50 3.09 22.87
N LEU A 110 -7.26 3.94 21.86
CA LEU A 110 -6.56 5.21 22.05
C LEU A 110 -7.49 6.36 22.39
N TYR A 111 -8.75 6.30 21.94
CA TYR A 111 -9.68 7.43 22.02
C TYR A 111 -11.07 7.06 22.55
N GLY A 112 -11.35 5.78 22.83
CA GLY A 112 -12.67 5.36 23.30
C GLY A 112 -13.79 5.56 22.28
N ILE A 113 -13.46 5.66 20.98
CA ILE A 113 -14.44 5.91 19.92
C ILE A 113 -14.98 4.58 19.42
N ALA A 114 -16.27 4.35 19.65
CA ALA A 114 -16.99 3.23 19.08
C ALA A 114 -17.22 3.46 17.57
N VAL A 115 -16.79 2.48 16.77
CA VAL A 115 -17.07 2.44 15.33
C VAL A 115 -18.44 1.77 15.13
N PRO A 116 -19.26 2.19 14.14
CA PRO A 116 -20.57 1.59 13.94
C PRO A 116 -20.48 0.07 13.72
N GLU A 117 -21.25 -0.71 14.49
CA GLU A 117 -21.26 -2.16 14.41
C GLU A 117 -21.74 -2.66 13.04
N ARG A 118 -21.02 -3.64 12.48
CA ARG A 118 -21.34 -4.25 11.18
C ARG A 118 -20.98 -5.73 11.16
N PRO A 119 -21.72 -6.56 10.40
CA PRO A 119 -21.31 -7.92 10.10
C PRO A 119 -19.91 -7.96 9.45
N PHE A 120 -19.08 -8.93 9.83
CA PHE A 120 -17.72 -9.05 9.28
C PHE A 120 -17.70 -9.13 7.74
N GLY A 121 -18.65 -9.84 7.13
CA GLY A 121 -18.75 -9.95 5.68
C GLY A 121 -19.01 -8.61 4.98
N THR A 122 -19.83 -7.73 5.55
CA THR A 122 -20.09 -6.41 4.95
C THR A 122 -18.88 -5.50 5.08
N MET A 123 -18.13 -5.58 6.19
CA MET A 123 -16.86 -4.88 6.36
C MET A 123 -15.82 -5.31 5.30
N VAL A 124 -15.69 -6.63 5.05
CA VAL A 124 -14.77 -7.15 4.02
C VAL A 124 -15.12 -6.62 2.63
N VAL A 125 -16.40 -6.71 2.23
CA VAL A 125 -16.86 -6.22 0.93
C VAL A 125 -16.64 -4.72 0.79
N GLN A 126 -16.93 -3.94 1.84
CA GLN A 126 -16.68 -2.50 1.86
C GLN A 126 -15.20 -2.18 1.70
N SER A 127 -14.33 -2.82 2.48
CA SER A 127 -12.87 -2.62 2.41
C SER A 127 -12.31 -2.95 1.03
N ILE A 128 -12.75 -4.05 0.40
CA ILE A 128 -12.33 -4.41 -0.96
C ILE A 128 -12.83 -3.38 -1.97
N LYS A 129 -14.10 -2.96 -1.89
CA LYS A 129 -14.65 -1.89 -2.75
C LYS A 129 -13.85 -0.60 -2.61
N ARG A 130 -13.44 -0.25 -1.38
CA ARG A 130 -12.60 0.91 -1.08
C ARG A 130 -11.24 0.81 -1.78
N GLN A 131 -10.60 -0.35 -1.78
CA GLN A 131 -9.36 -0.58 -2.54
C GLN A 131 -9.56 -0.43 -4.05
N GLY A 132 -10.69 -0.90 -4.60
CA GLY A 132 -11.04 -0.67 -6.00
C GLY A 132 -11.12 0.82 -6.36
N GLN A 133 -11.68 1.65 -5.47
CA GLN A 133 -11.71 3.10 -5.64
C GLN A 133 -10.32 3.74 -5.60
N PHE A 134 -9.42 3.21 -4.75
CA PHE A 134 -8.01 3.62 -4.76
C PHE A 134 -7.31 3.26 -6.05
N ILE A 135 -7.52 2.05 -6.58
CA ILE A 135 -6.95 1.64 -7.87
C ILE A 135 -7.46 2.56 -8.98
N TYR A 136 -8.76 2.82 -9.04
CA TYR A 136 -9.35 3.74 -10.02
C TYR A 136 -8.83 5.18 -9.88
N TYR A 137 -8.56 5.63 -8.65
CA TYR A 137 -7.94 6.93 -8.41
C TYR A 137 -6.45 6.96 -8.79
N TYR A 138 -5.72 5.89 -8.53
CA TYR A 138 -4.29 5.76 -8.76
C TYR A 138 -3.96 5.65 -10.25
N LEU A 139 -4.64 4.75 -10.95
CA LEU A 139 -4.32 4.33 -12.32
C LEU A 139 -4.20 5.48 -13.34
N PRO A 140 -5.14 6.43 -13.47
CA PRO A 140 -4.99 7.52 -14.43
C PRO A 140 -3.82 8.46 -14.10
N ARG A 141 -3.49 8.62 -12.82
CA ARG A 141 -2.35 9.45 -12.37
C ARG A 141 -1.02 8.75 -12.61
N PHE A 142 -1.00 7.44 -12.36
CA PHE A 142 0.13 6.57 -12.70
C PHE A 142 0.41 6.61 -14.20
N ILE A 143 -0.61 6.41 -15.05
CA ILE A 143 -0.49 6.51 -16.51
C ILE A 143 0.03 7.90 -16.91
N GLY A 144 -0.53 8.97 -16.34
CA GLY A 144 -0.05 10.33 -16.58
C GLY A 144 1.44 10.51 -16.24
N LEU A 145 1.89 9.98 -15.10
CA LEU A 145 3.32 10.00 -14.74
C LEU A 145 4.17 9.17 -15.69
N CYS A 146 3.71 7.98 -16.10
CA CYS A 146 4.39 7.15 -17.10
C CYS A 146 4.53 7.88 -18.44
N LEU A 147 3.52 8.61 -18.89
CA LEU A 147 3.59 9.40 -20.12
C LEU A 147 4.64 10.53 -20.02
N LEU A 148 4.88 11.09 -18.84
CA LEU A 148 5.94 12.09 -18.65
C LEU A 148 7.35 11.51 -18.84
N PHE A 149 7.56 10.19 -18.68
CA PHE A 149 8.83 9.55 -19.01
C PHE A 149 9.16 9.59 -20.50
N LEU A 150 8.19 9.82 -21.38
CA LEU A 150 8.41 9.99 -22.81
C LEU A 150 9.02 11.36 -23.17
N ILE A 151 9.16 12.27 -22.20
CA ILE A 151 9.68 13.63 -22.39
C ILE A 151 11.09 13.72 -21.76
N PRO A 152 12.19 13.60 -22.54
CA PRO A 152 13.55 13.54 -21.99
C PRO A 152 13.96 14.72 -21.10
N PRO A 153 13.60 15.98 -21.40
CA PRO A 153 13.92 17.11 -20.52
C PRO A 153 13.36 17.00 -19.09
N LEU A 154 12.31 16.20 -18.88
CA LEU A 154 11.70 16.02 -17.57
C LEU A 154 12.39 14.96 -16.72
N HIS A 155 13.22 14.08 -17.30
CA HIS A 155 13.83 12.93 -16.62
C HIS A 155 14.46 13.25 -15.25
N PRO A 156 15.21 14.36 -15.07
CA PRO A 156 15.78 14.70 -13.76
C PRO A 156 14.73 14.96 -12.67
N PHE A 157 13.53 15.39 -13.04
CA PHE A 157 12.45 15.76 -12.11
C PHE A 157 11.49 14.59 -11.81
N LEU A 158 11.44 13.56 -12.65
CA LEU A 158 10.49 12.45 -12.53
C LEU A 158 10.62 11.68 -11.20
N PRO A 159 11.82 11.38 -10.67
CA PRO A 159 11.94 10.71 -9.37
C PRO A 159 11.29 11.51 -8.23
N PHE A 160 11.41 12.84 -8.25
CA PHE A 160 10.80 13.71 -7.24
C PHE A 160 9.28 13.77 -7.38
N LEU A 161 8.77 13.87 -8.61
CA LEU A 161 7.33 13.82 -8.89
C LEU A 161 6.74 12.49 -8.45
N TRP A 162 7.42 11.38 -8.76
CA TRP A 162 7.03 10.04 -8.33
C TRP A 162 6.99 9.92 -6.82
N PHE A 163 8.04 10.40 -6.13
CA PHE A 163 8.11 10.37 -4.68
C PHE A 163 6.98 11.18 -4.03
N ILE A 164 6.70 12.40 -4.53
CA ILE A 164 5.60 13.24 -4.03
C ILE A 164 4.25 12.57 -4.28
N PHE A 165 4.04 11.96 -5.44
CA PHE A 165 2.83 11.22 -5.77
C PHE A 165 2.66 10.00 -4.86
N ASN A 166 3.73 9.24 -4.63
CA ASN A 166 3.73 8.08 -3.74
C ASN A 166 3.41 8.50 -2.29
N ALA A 167 4.06 9.54 -1.78
CA ALA A 167 3.77 10.11 -0.47
C ALA A 167 2.30 10.51 -0.33
N TRP A 168 1.73 11.17 -1.35
CA TRP A 168 0.31 11.52 -1.37
C TRP A 168 -0.59 10.29 -1.30
N MET A 169 -0.32 9.28 -2.12
CA MET A 169 -1.09 8.05 -2.19
C MET A 169 -1.05 7.28 -0.87
N LEU A 170 0.14 7.08 -0.29
CA LEU A 170 0.32 6.41 1.00
C LEU A 170 -0.41 7.17 2.10
N SER A 171 -0.27 8.50 2.15
CA SER A 171 -0.99 9.30 3.14
C SER A 171 -2.51 9.14 3.03
N MET A 172 -3.05 9.13 1.81
CA MET A 172 -4.48 8.92 1.61
C MET A 172 -4.89 7.53 2.07
N GLN A 173 -4.19 6.50 1.63
CA GLN A 173 -4.50 5.10 1.91
C GLN A 173 -4.55 4.80 3.42
N TYR A 174 -3.56 5.27 4.18
CA TYR A 174 -3.49 4.96 5.61
C TYR A 174 -4.43 5.79 6.48
N GLN A 175 -4.73 7.05 6.11
CA GLN A 175 -5.77 7.83 6.80
C GLN A 175 -7.18 7.30 6.52
N ASP A 176 -7.36 6.68 5.36
CA ASP A 176 -8.66 6.21 4.90
C ASP A 176 -9.22 5.09 5.76
N PHE A 177 -8.40 4.21 6.33
CA PHE A 177 -8.91 3.11 7.18
C PHE A 177 -9.78 3.61 8.33
N ALA A 178 -9.41 4.72 8.98
CA ALA A 178 -10.25 5.31 10.03
C ALA A 178 -11.52 5.95 9.44
N MET A 179 -11.43 6.59 8.28
CA MET A 179 -12.57 7.22 7.61
C MET A 179 -13.59 6.21 7.09
N ASP A 180 -13.14 5.12 6.48
CA ASP A 180 -13.99 4.05 5.95
C ASP A 180 -14.69 3.27 7.07
N ASN A 181 -13.97 3.04 8.18
CA ASN A 181 -14.56 2.54 9.43
C ASN A 181 -15.69 3.46 9.91
N ASN A 182 -15.56 4.78 9.77
CA ASN A 182 -16.60 5.75 10.13
C ASN A 182 -17.57 6.10 8.98
N LEU A 183 -17.68 5.25 7.95
CA LEU A 183 -18.62 5.40 6.83
C LEU A 183 -18.46 6.68 6.00
N VAL A 184 -17.31 7.34 6.08
CA VAL A 184 -17.02 8.51 5.24
C VAL A 184 -16.77 8.03 3.81
N ASP A 185 -17.56 8.51 2.86
CA ASP A 185 -17.42 8.16 1.46
C ASP A 185 -16.08 8.64 0.86
N PHE A 186 -15.61 7.96 -0.18
CA PHE A 186 -14.31 8.23 -0.80
C PHE A 186 -14.20 9.65 -1.38
N SER A 187 -15.29 10.28 -1.82
CA SER A 187 -15.26 11.63 -2.34
C SER A 187 -15.05 12.65 -1.22
N THR A 188 -15.77 12.47 -0.11
CA THR A 188 -15.62 13.29 1.10
C THR A 188 -14.24 13.11 1.72
N MET A 189 -13.74 11.87 1.85
CA MET A 189 -12.37 11.61 2.32
C MET A 189 -11.34 12.43 1.54
N ARG A 190 -11.40 12.39 0.20
CA ARG A 190 -10.47 13.16 -0.65
C ARG A 190 -10.53 14.65 -0.39
N LYS A 191 -11.73 15.21 -0.24
CA LYS A 191 -11.92 16.64 0.04
C LYS A 191 -11.32 17.01 1.40
N GLU A 192 -11.53 16.20 2.43
CA GLU A 192 -10.98 16.43 3.77
C GLU A 192 -9.45 16.34 3.81
N ILE A 193 -8.87 15.33 3.18
CA ILE A 193 -7.42 15.17 3.08
C ILE A 193 -6.81 16.33 2.29
N LYS A 194 -7.46 16.79 1.21
CA LYS A 194 -7.01 17.93 0.41
C LYS A 194 -7.04 19.25 1.19
N ARG A 195 -8.05 19.48 2.04
CA ARG A 195 -8.12 20.68 2.91
C ARG A 195 -6.93 20.77 3.87
N SER A 196 -6.40 19.62 4.29
CA SER A 196 -5.24 19.53 5.18
C SER A 196 -3.99 19.00 4.48
N LYS A 197 -3.78 19.37 3.19
CA LYS A 197 -2.73 18.84 2.31
C LYS A 197 -1.34 18.83 2.96
N ARG A 198 -0.93 19.90 3.64
CA ARG A 198 0.41 19.99 4.26
C ARG A 198 0.57 18.98 5.40
N PHE A 199 -0.48 18.75 6.19
CA PHE A 199 -0.48 17.77 7.28
C PHE A 199 -0.40 16.33 6.74
N SER A 200 -1.23 16.02 5.74
CA SER A 200 -1.22 14.73 5.04
C SER A 200 0.11 14.46 4.33
N MET A 201 0.68 15.45 3.65
CA MET A 201 1.96 15.26 2.96
C MET A 201 3.13 14.96 3.90
N GLY A 202 3.18 15.55 5.10
CA GLY A 202 4.22 15.22 6.06
C GLY A 202 4.16 13.75 6.50
N PHE A 203 2.94 13.24 6.71
CA PHE A 203 2.72 11.85 7.05
C PHE A 203 3.08 10.89 5.92
N GLY A 204 2.63 11.17 4.70
CA GLY A 204 2.98 10.39 3.52
C GLY A 204 4.48 10.39 3.21
N PHE A 205 5.13 11.55 3.41
CA PHE A 205 6.56 11.74 3.19
C PHE A 205 7.39 10.78 4.04
N ILE A 206 7.14 10.73 5.35
CA ILE A 206 7.92 9.88 6.26
C ILE A 206 7.67 8.39 5.99
N ILE A 207 6.44 8.00 5.65
CA ILE A 207 6.13 6.62 5.24
C ILE A 207 6.93 6.27 3.99
N SER A 208 6.86 7.10 2.95
CA SER A 208 7.59 6.86 1.69
C SER A 208 9.09 6.79 1.90
N LEU A 209 9.66 7.62 2.78
CA LEU A 209 11.09 7.62 3.07
C LEU A 209 11.52 6.35 3.80
N LEU A 210 10.76 5.93 4.82
CA LEU A 210 11.09 4.75 5.60
C LEU A 210 10.86 3.45 4.82
N SER A 211 9.97 3.43 3.82
CA SER A 211 9.73 2.27 2.97
C SER A 211 10.94 1.85 2.13
N PHE A 212 11.94 2.72 1.97
CA PHE A 212 13.23 2.35 1.38
C PHE A 212 14.08 1.45 2.28
N ILE A 213 13.74 1.29 3.55
CA ILE A 213 14.45 0.46 4.52
C ILE A 213 13.72 -0.90 4.62
N PRO A 214 14.23 -1.99 4.01
CA PRO A 214 13.46 -3.23 3.82
C PRO A 214 12.98 -3.85 5.14
N PHE A 215 13.84 -3.93 6.15
CA PHE A 215 13.50 -4.54 7.44
C PHE A 215 12.47 -3.71 8.24
N LEU A 216 12.50 -2.38 8.10
CA LEU A 216 11.51 -1.53 8.74
C LEU A 216 10.16 -1.59 8.04
N ASN A 217 10.13 -1.89 6.73
CA ASN A 217 8.92 -1.87 5.91
C ASN A 217 7.80 -2.78 6.45
N ILE A 218 8.15 -3.87 7.12
CA ILE A 218 7.22 -4.79 7.80
C ILE A 218 6.39 -4.05 8.87
N LEU A 219 7.01 -3.11 9.59
CA LEU A 219 6.38 -2.33 10.66
C LEU A 219 5.74 -1.03 10.16
N ILE A 220 6.07 -0.58 8.95
CA ILE A 220 5.55 0.66 8.38
C ILE A 220 4.05 0.59 8.18
N MET A 221 3.54 -0.50 7.58
CA MET A 221 2.11 -0.66 7.33
C MET A 221 1.28 -0.53 8.64
N PRO A 222 1.51 -1.34 9.69
CA PRO A 222 0.72 -1.23 10.91
C PRO A 222 0.94 0.10 11.65
N ALA A 223 2.17 0.64 11.66
CA ALA A 223 2.45 1.96 12.24
C ALA A 223 1.68 3.07 11.52
N ALA A 224 1.61 3.01 10.19
CA ALA A 224 0.90 3.97 9.36
C ALA A 224 -0.61 3.84 9.52
N VAL A 225 -1.18 2.63 9.64
CA VAL A 225 -2.61 2.46 9.94
C VAL A 225 -2.99 3.14 11.27
N ILE A 226 -2.23 2.91 12.33
CA ILE A 226 -2.46 3.55 13.63
C ILE A 226 -2.21 5.06 13.52
N GLY A 227 -1.11 5.47 12.87
CA GLY A 227 -0.78 6.88 12.65
C GLY A 227 -1.86 7.64 11.87
N GLY A 228 -2.43 7.03 10.83
CA GLY A 228 -3.53 7.57 10.05
C GLY A 228 -4.81 7.72 10.88
N THR A 229 -5.05 6.78 11.79
CA THR A 229 -6.13 6.85 12.79
C THR A 229 -5.96 8.04 13.74
N LEU A 230 -4.76 8.24 14.28
CA LEU A 230 -4.43 9.40 15.12
C LEU A 230 -4.63 10.73 14.36
N MET A 231 -4.24 10.76 13.07
CA MET A 231 -4.41 11.94 12.23
C MET A 231 -5.88 12.26 11.97
N TRP A 232 -6.71 11.25 11.72
CA TRP A 232 -8.14 11.44 11.53
C TRP A 232 -8.78 12.05 12.78
N TYR A 233 -8.47 11.51 13.97
CA TYR A 233 -8.97 12.05 15.22
C TYR A 233 -8.54 13.51 15.47
N LYS A 234 -7.24 13.81 15.33
CA LYS A 234 -6.72 15.19 15.45
C LYS A 234 -7.38 16.15 14.48
N ARG A 235 -7.76 15.68 13.29
CA ARG A 235 -8.48 16.49 12.30
C ARG A 235 -9.89 16.81 12.77
N GLN A 236 -10.60 15.85 13.38
CA GLN A 236 -11.96 16.08 13.88
C GLN A 236 -11.99 17.03 15.08
N GLN A 237 -10.99 17.00 15.96
CA GLN A 237 -10.91 17.94 17.10
C GLN A 237 -10.66 19.41 16.70
N ASN A 238 -10.11 19.64 15.50
CA ASN A 238 -9.80 20.98 14.99
C ASN A 238 -10.87 21.52 14.02
N LYS A 239 -12.00 20.83 13.88
CA LYS A 239 -13.19 21.32 13.17
C LYS A 239 -14.10 22.04 14.16
#